data_AF-A0A093R8S1-F1
#
_entry.id   AF-A0A093R8S1-F1
#
_cell.length_a   1.000
_cell.length_b   1.000
_cell.length_c   1.000
_cell.angle_alpha   90.00
_cell.angle_beta   90.00
_cell.angle_gamma   90.00
#
_symmetry.space_group_name_H-M   'P 1'
#
loop_
_entity.id
_entity.type
_entity.pdbx_description
1 polymer ?
#
loop_
_entity_poly.entity_id
_entity_poly.type
_entity_poly.pdbx_seq_one_letter_code
_entity_poly.pdbx_strand_id
1 'polypeptide(L)' 'QKEKVYIGKLNMILVQILKQEWPKHWPTFISDIVGASRTSESLCQNNMVILKLLSEEVFDFSSGQITQVKAKHLKD' A
#
# COMPACT_ATOMS: atom_id res chain seq x y z
N GLN A 1 8.16 21.33 -4.37
CA GLN A 1 8.51 20.84 -3.01
C GLN A 1 7.28 20.58 -2.13
N LYS A 2 6.44 21.59 -1.82
CA LYS A 2 5.30 21.46 -0.88
C LYS A 2 4.27 20.41 -1.29
N GLU A 3 3.88 20.39 -2.57
CA GLU A 3 2.92 19.41 -3.11
C GLU A 3 3.45 17.97 -3.01
N LYS A 4 4.74 17.75 -3.28
CA LYS A 4 5.37 16.42 -3.13
C LYS A 4 5.32 15.93 -1.68
N VAL A 5 5.55 16.81 -0.70
CA VAL A 5 5.43 16.49 0.73
C VAL A 5 3.98 16.18 1.09
N TYR A 6 3.03 16.97 0.58
CA TYR A 6 1.61 16.77 0.82
C TYR A 6 1.11 15.43 0.27
N ILE A 7 1.43 15.11 -1.00
CA ILE A 7 1.13 13.81 -1.61
C ILE A 7 1.76 12.67 -0.82
N GLY A 8 3.01 12.82 -0.38
CA GLY A 8 3.68 11.83 0.47
C GLY A 8 2.90 11.53 1.75
N LYS A 9 2.33 12.56 2.41
CA LYS A 9 1.48 12.36 3.60
C LYS A 9 0.18 11.64 3.28
N LEU A 10 -0.46 11.95 2.15
CA LEU A 10 -1.68 11.25 1.71
C LEU A 10 -1.41 9.77 1.41
N ASN A 11 -0.29 9.47 0.75
CA ASN A 11 0.12 8.08 0.49
C ASN A 11 0.31 7.31 1.81
N MET A 12 0.93 7.92 2.82
CA MET A 12 1.08 7.29 4.14
C MET A 12 -0.26 7.00 4.82
N ILE A 13 -1.21 7.95 4.76
CA ILE A 13 -2.56 7.75 5.30
C ILE A 13 -3.26 6.59 4.58
N LEU A 14 -3.18 6.54 3.25
CA LEU A 14 -3.73 5.43 2.46
C LEU A 14 -3.13 4.08 2.89
N VAL A 15 -1.82 4.01 3.10
CA VAL A 15 -1.17 2.77 3.58
C VAL A 15 -1.69 2.35 4.96
N GLN A 16 -1.92 3.29 5.89
CA GLN A 16 -2.51 2.95 7.20
C GLN A 16 -3.96 2.45 7.11
N ILE A 17 -4.73 2.90 6.11
CA ILE A 17 -6.06 2.36 5.81
C ILE A 17 -5.93 0.95 5.24
N LEU A 18 -5.03 0.74 4.28
CA LEU A 18 -4.81 -0.57 3.64
C LEU A 18 -4.40 -1.64 4.64
N LYS A 19 -3.61 -1.30 5.67
CA LYS A 19 -3.24 -2.24 6.75
C LYS A 19 -4.45 -2.79 7.54
N GLN A 20 -5.57 -2.08 7.54
CA GLN A 20 -6.80 -2.48 8.23
C GLN A 20 -7.79 -3.14 7.28
N GLU A 21 -7.93 -2.61 6.08
CA GLU A 21 -8.97 -3.00 5.12
C GLU A 21 -8.53 -4.08 4.13
N TRP A 22 -7.27 -4.11 3.72
CA TRP A 22 -6.75 -5.08 2.75
C TRP A 22 -6.12 -6.29 3.47
N PRO A 23 -6.41 -7.54 3.08
CA PRO A 23 -7.16 -7.95 1.89
C PRO A 23 -8.66 -8.22 2.12
N LYS A 24 -9.15 -8.26 3.36
CA LYS A 24 -10.49 -8.79 3.69
C LYS A 24 -11.65 -7.88 3.22
N HIS A 25 -11.53 -6.58 3.44
CA HIS A 25 -12.59 -5.60 3.20
C HIS A 25 -12.41 -4.84 1.88
N TRP A 26 -11.18 -4.79 1.34
CA TRP A 26 -10.89 -4.22 0.03
C TRP A 26 -10.08 -5.17 -0.87
N PRO A 27 -10.61 -6.36 -1.23
CA PRO A 27 -9.84 -7.38 -1.95
C PRO A 27 -9.36 -6.94 -3.35
N THR A 28 -10.03 -5.97 -3.97
CA THR A 28 -9.71 -5.45 -5.32
C THR A 28 -8.59 -4.40 -5.34
N PHE A 29 -8.03 -4.00 -4.19
CA PHE A 29 -7.06 -2.90 -4.14
C PHE A 29 -5.93 -3.02 -5.18
N ILE A 30 -5.33 -4.21 -5.33
CA ILE A 30 -4.24 -4.43 -6.28
C ILE A 30 -4.72 -4.26 -7.74
N SER A 31 -5.89 -4.78 -8.10
CA SER A 31 -6.43 -4.57 -9.45
C SER A 31 -6.81 -3.12 -9.70
N ASP A 32 -7.36 -2.44 -8.68
CA ASP A 32 -7.81 -1.05 -8.77
C ASP A 32 -6.62 -0.11 -8.98
N ILE A 33 -5.55 -0.27 -8.19
CA ILE A 33 -4.35 0.57 -8.30
C ILE A 33 -3.59 0.32 -9.60
N VAL A 34 -3.52 -0.93 -10.07
CA VAL A 34 -2.93 -1.27 -11.38
C VAL A 34 -3.77 -0.70 -12.53
N GLY A 35 -5.10 -0.74 -12.41
CA GLY A 35 -6.01 -0.12 -13.36
C GLY A 35 -5.81 1.39 -13.43
N ALA A 36 -5.78 2.06 -12.27
CA ALA A 36 -5.56 3.50 -12.16
C ALA A 36 -4.23 3.93 -12.80
N SER A 37 -3.15 3.14 -12.62
CA SER A 37 -1.83 3.43 -13.18
C SER A 37 -1.80 3.57 -14.71
N ARG A 38 -2.81 3.07 -15.44
CA ARG A 38 -2.90 3.21 -16.90
C ARG A 38 -3.31 4.61 -17.35
N THR A 39 -3.79 5.45 -16.44
CA THR A 39 -4.35 6.78 -16.76
C THR A 39 -3.28 7.82 -17.08
N SER A 40 -2.16 7.80 -16.35
CA SER A 40 -1.02 8.67 -16.62
C SER A 40 0.27 8.13 -15.99
N GLU A 41 1.41 8.52 -16.56
CA GLU A 41 2.72 8.17 -16.00
C GLU A 41 2.90 8.74 -14.58
N SER A 42 2.46 9.98 -14.33
CA SER A 42 2.54 10.60 -13.01
C SER A 42 1.74 9.85 -11.94
N LEU A 43 0.57 9.33 -12.32
CA LEU A 43 -0.26 8.52 -11.42
C LEU A 43 0.37 7.15 -11.20
N CYS A 44 0.90 6.52 -12.24
CA CYS A 44 1.65 5.27 -12.14
C CYS A 44 2.85 5.41 -11.18
N GLN A 45 3.65 6.48 -11.33
CA GLN A 45 4.78 6.77 -10.44
C GLN A 45 4.33 6.91 -8.99
N ASN A 46 3.23 7.63 -8.72
CA ASN A 46 2.70 7.74 -7.35
C ASN A 46 2.20 6.39 -6.82
N ASN A 47 1.54 5.58 -7.66
CA ASN A 47 1.08 4.25 -7.30
C ASN A 47 2.24 3.29 -6.98
N MET A 48 3.36 3.38 -7.70
CA MET A 48 4.58 2.63 -7.36
C MET A 48 5.14 3.05 -5.99
N VAL A 49 5.04 4.32 -5.61
CA VAL A 49 5.41 4.77 -4.25
C VAL A 49 4.47 4.18 -3.20
N ILE A 50 3.16 4.19 -3.43
CA ILE A 50 2.17 3.58 -2.51
C ILE A 50 2.46 2.08 -2.32
N LEU A 51 2.71 1.34 -3.41
CA LEU A 51 3.01 -0.09 -3.36
C LEU A 51 4.33 -0.37 -2.61
N LYS A 52 5.35 0.47 -2.82
CA LYS A 52 6.60 0.39 -2.06
C LYS A 52 6.36 0.58 -0.57
N LEU A 53 5.65 1.64 -0.18
CA LEU A 53 5.35 1.94 1.23
C LEU A 53 4.51 0.82 1.89
N LEU A 54 3.53 0.29 1.17
CA LEU A 54 2.73 -0.85 1.64
C LEU A 54 3.62 -2.08 1.85
N SER A 55 4.53 -2.36 0.90
CA SER A 55 5.47 -3.47 1.03
C SER A 55 6.40 -3.29 2.23
N GLU A 56 6.94 -2.10 2.47
CA GLU A 56 7.76 -1.82 3.64
C GLU A 56 6.96 -2.05 4.93
N GLU A 57 5.77 -1.47 5.06
CA GLU A 57 4.94 -1.58 6.27
C GLU A 57 4.39 -2.99 6.56
N VAL A 58 4.06 -3.76 5.52
CA VAL A 58 3.48 -5.10 5.66
C VAL A 58 4.56 -6.17 5.80
N PHE A 59 5.70 -6.04 5.10
CA PHE A 59 6.78 -7.03 5.15
C PHE A 59 7.81 -6.76 6.26
N ASP A 60 8.12 -5.51 6.65
CA ASP A 60 8.98 -5.26 7.83
C ASP A 60 8.30 -5.65 9.15
N PHE A 61 6.96 -5.64 9.24
CA PHE A 61 6.29 -6.11 10.45
C PHE A 61 6.41 -7.64 10.63
N SER A 62 6.69 -8.37 9.55
CA SER A 62 6.91 -9.82 9.59
C SER A 62 8.24 -10.22 10.24
N SER A 63 9.20 -9.28 10.37
CA SER A 63 10.50 -9.53 11.00
C SER A 63 10.56 -9.14 12.49
N GLY A 64 9.52 -8.50 13.05
CA GLY A 64 9.58 -7.97 14.42
C GLY A 64 8.35 -8.14 15.32
N GLN A 65 7.11 -8.09 14.81
CA GLN A 65 5.93 -7.98 15.71
C GLN A 65 4.62 -8.62 15.21
N ILE A 66 4.59 -9.32 14.07
CA ILE A 66 3.41 -10.12 13.70
C ILE A 66 3.57 -11.54 14.26
N THR A 67 2.69 -11.94 15.18
CA THR A 67 2.47 -13.36 15.46
C THR A 67 2.12 -14.07 14.16
N GLN A 68 2.83 -15.18 13.86
CA GLN A 68 2.89 -15.92 12.58
C GLN A 68 1.58 -16.06 11.77
N VAL A 69 0.41 -15.96 12.41
CA VAL A 69 -0.92 -16.09 11.80
C VAL A 69 -1.23 -14.98 10.78
N LYS A 70 -0.87 -13.72 11.05
CA LYS A 70 -1.23 -12.59 10.15
C LYS A 70 -0.30 -12.47 8.94
N ALA A 71 0.97 -12.86 9.05
CA ALA A 71 1.91 -12.84 7.93
C ALA A 71 1.62 -13.96 6.91
N LYS A 72 1.09 -15.10 7.37
CA LYS A 72 0.71 -16.21 6.48
C LYS A 72 -0.49 -15.85 5.59
N HIS A 73 -1.45 -15.08 6.11
CA HIS A 73 -2.67 -14.71 5.40
C HIS A 73 -2.52 -13.56 4.39
N LEU A 74 -1.34 -12.92 4.32
CA LEU A 74 -1.02 -11.84 3.38
C LEU A 74 -0.14 -12.31 2.20
N LYS A 75 0.43 -13.52 2.29
CA LYS A 75 1.22 -14.14 1.23
C LYS A 75 0.43 -15.12 0.37
N ASP A 76 -0.67 -15.65 0.89
CA ASP A 76 -1.62 -16.54 0.18
C ASP A 76 -2.73 -15.71 -0.46
#